data_AF-A0A8J5LZD5-F1
#
_entry.id   AF-A0A8J5LZD5-F1
#
_cell.length_a   1.000
_cell.length_b   1.000
_cell.length_c   1.000
_cell.angle_alpha   90.00
_cell.angle_beta   90.00
_cell.angle_gamma   90.00
#
_symmetry.space_group_name_H-M   'P 1'
#
loop_
_entity.id
_entity.type
_entity.pdbx_description
1 polymer ?
#
loop_
_entity_poly.entity_id
_entity_poly.type
_entity_poly.pdbx_seq_one_letter_code
_entity_poly.pdbx_strand_id
1 'polypeptide(L)' 'MYLNSFLFANDVKLFGLSELCTIPHARIVVSTEKFYPRHCTPCRNSFSATWQLHQVTSGQASWTIKPVRIYIYKRV' A
#
# COMPACT_ATOMS: atom_id res chain seq x y z
N MET A 1 2.41 3.07 9.97
CA MET A 1 3.37 3.63 9.00
C MET A 1 2.60 4.25 7.85
N TYR A 2 3.06 5.39 7.35
CA TYR A 2 2.46 6.07 6.20
C TYR A 2 3.45 6.04 5.03
N LEU A 3 2.98 5.67 3.85
CA LEU A 3 3.73 5.59 2.62
C LEU A 3 3.04 6.43 1.54
N ASN A 4 3.66 7.56 1.18
CA ASN A 4 3.21 8.34 0.04
C ASN A 4 3.85 7.81 -1.24
N SER A 5 3.29 6.74 -1.80
CA SER A 5 3.81 6.05 -2.99
C SER A 5 3.33 6.64 -4.32
N PHE A 6 2.78 7.85 -4.31
CA PHE A 6 2.06 8.45 -5.44
C PHE A 6 2.89 8.55 -6.72
N LEU A 7 4.18 8.83 -6.56
CA LEU A 7 5.13 9.06 -7.65
C LEU A 7 6.18 7.95 -7.74
N PHE A 8 6.01 6.86 -7.00
CA PHE A 8 6.99 5.79 -7.00
C PHE A 8 6.93 5.06 -8.35
N ALA A 9 8.09 4.68 -8.88
CA ALA A 9 8.16 3.76 -10.00
C ALA A 9 7.83 2.33 -9.53
N ASN A 10 7.47 1.44 -10.46
CA ASN A 10 6.95 0.11 -10.11
C ASN A 10 7.97 -0.76 -9.37
N ASP A 11 9.25 -0.66 -9.72
CA ASP A 11 10.36 -1.31 -9.02
C ASP A 11 10.51 -0.82 -7.57
N VAL A 12 10.43 0.49 -7.34
CA VAL A 12 10.46 1.09 -5.99
C VAL A 12 9.26 0.63 -5.16
N LYS A 13 8.08 0.50 -5.78
CA LYS A 13 6.89 -0.05 -5.11
C LYS A 13 7.12 -1.49 -4.66
N LEU A 14 7.66 -2.35 -5.53
CA LEU A 14 7.93 -3.75 -5.21
C LEU A 14 8.96 -3.87 -4.08
N PHE A 15 10.02 -3.07 -4.12
CA PHE A 15 11.01 -3.01 -3.04
C PHE A 15 10.38 -2.57 -1.72
N GLY A 16 9.60 -1.48 -1.73
CA GLY A 16 8.90 -0.98 -0.55
C GLY A 16 7.95 -2.01 0.06
N LEU A 17 7.32 -2.87 -0.75
CA LEU A 17 6.47 -3.94 -0.24
C LEU A 17 7.24 -5.00 0.53
N SER A 18 8.43 -5.38 0.05
CA SER A 18 9.30 -6.31 0.75
C SER A 18 9.69 -5.76 2.13
N GLU A 19 10.16 -4.51 2.17
CA GLU A 19 10.54 -3.83 3.40
C GLU A 19 9.38 -3.69 4.38
N LEU A 20 8.18 -3.35 3.91
CA LEU A 20 7.01 -3.25 4.78
C LEU A 20 6.65 -4.55 5.49
N CYS A 21 6.98 -5.72 4.91
CA CYS A 21 6.73 -7.01 5.54
C CYS A 21 7.71 -7.33 6.66
N THR A 22 8.93 -6.76 6.64
CA THR A 22 9.97 -7.05 7.63
C THR A 22 9.83 -6.21 8.90
N ILE A 23 9.01 -5.16 8.89
CA ILE A 23 8.86 -4.24 10.03
C ILE A 23 8.11 -4.93 11.18
N PRO A 24 8.76 -5.22 12.33
CA PRO A 24 8.20 -6.10 13.36
C PRO A 24 7.03 -5.45 14.14
N HIS A 25 7.02 -4.13 14.31
CA HIS A 25 6.03 -3.44 15.15
C HIS A 25 4.97 -2.67 14.37
N ALA A 26 5.03 -2.67 13.04
CA ALA A 26 4.00 -2.05 12.23
C ALA A 26 2.70 -2.87 12.34
N ARG A 27 1.61 -2.20 12.73
CA ARG A 27 0.25 -2.78 12.78
C ARG A 27 -0.67 -2.25 11.69
N ILE A 28 -0.36 -1.06 11.19
CA ILE A 28 -1.13 -0.35 10.16
C ILE A 28 -0.18 0.21 9.13
N VAL A 29 -0.50 -0.03 7.85
CA VAL A 29 0.14 0.62 6.71
C VAL A 29 -0.90 1.46 5.99
N VAL A 30 -0.59 2.73 5.79
CA VAL A 30 -1.41 3.66 5.02
C VAL A 30 -0.66 4.00 3.75
N SER A 31 -1.30 3.83 2.60
CA SER A 31 -0.69 4.02 1.28
C SER A 31 -1.56 4.90 0.39
N THR A 32 -0.96 5.70 -0.48
CA THR A 32 -1.67 6.42 -1.55
C THR A 32 -1.88 5.56 -2.81
N GLU A 33 -1.35 4.34 -2.84
CA GLU A 33 -1.60 3.36 -3.90
C GLU A 33 -2.09 2.00 -3.39
N LYS A 34 -2.79 1.27 -4.27
CA LYS A 34 -3.25 -0.09 -4.00
C LYS A 34 -2.16 -1.10 -4.36
N PHE A 35 -1.70 -1.85 -3.37
CA PHE A 35 -0.67 -2.89 -3.55
C PHE A 35 -1.19 -4.28 -3.93
N TYR A 36 -2.31 -4.34 -4.67
CA TYR A 36 -2.77 -5.57 -5.30
C TYR A 36 -2.55 -5.50 -6.81
N PRO A 37 -1.82 -6.43 -7.42
CA PRO A 37 -1.81 -6.55 -8.87
C PRO A 37 -3.24 -6.85 -9.33
N ARG A 38 -3.84 -5.98 -10.16
CA ARG A 38 -5.14 -6.28 -10.78
C ARG A 38 -5.05 -7.37 -11.86
N HIS A 39 -3.84 -7.76 -12.27
CA HIS A 39 -3.61 -8.60 -13.46
C HIS A 39 -2.53 -9.69 -13.31
N CYS A 40 -2.09 -10.02 -12.10
CA CYS A 40 -1.29 -11.23 -11.91
C CYS A 40 -2.16 -12.25 -11.18
N THR A 41 -2.33 -13.42 -11.79
CA THR A 41 -2.68 -14.72 -11.20
C THR A 41 -2.20 -14.82 -9.74
N PRO A 42 -2.85 -15.60 -8.85
CA PRO A 42 -2.79 -15.41 -7.40
C PRO A 42 -1.39 -15.69 -6.86
N CYS A 43 -0.50 -14.72 -6.99
CA CYS A 43 0.77 -14.73 -6.32
C CYS A 43 0.41 -14.40 -4.87
N ARG A 44 0.45 -15.41 -4.01
CA ARG A 44 0.58 -15.27 -2.56
C ARG A 44 1.86 -14.45 -2.30
N ASN A 45 1.81 -13.16 -2.52
CA ASN A 45 2.91 -12.26 -2.25
C ASN A 45 3.02 -12.14 -0.73
N SER A 46 4.23 -12.11 -0.19
CA SER A 46 4.53 -11.91 1.24
C SER A 46 3.69 -10.78 1.84
N PHE A 47 3.47 -9.71 1.06
CA PHE A 47 2.61 -8.60 1.43
C PHE A 47 1.17 -9.02 1.73
N SER A 48 0.52 -9.79 0.85
CA SER A 48 -0.87 -10.21 1.05
C SER A 48 -1.06 -11.22 2.19
N ALA A 49 0.00 -11.97 2.53
CA ALA A 49 0.02 -12.84 3.70
C ALA A 49 0.20 -12.07 5.01
N THR A 50 0.82 -10.89 4.96
CA THR A 50 1.16 -10.08 6.13
C THR A 50 0.15 -8.95 6.35
N TRP A 51 -0.43 -8.41 5.27
CA TRP A 51 -1.22 -7.19 5.26
C TRP A 51 -2.55 -7.40 4.53
N GLN A 52 -3.65 -7.15 5.24
CA GLN A 52 -5.00 -7.19 4.70
C GLN A 52 -5.53 -5.77 4.51
N LEU A 53 -6.08 -5.49 3.33
CA LEU A 53 -6.76 -4.21 3.10
C LEU A 53 -7.99 -4.11 4.00
N HIS A 54 -7.98 -3.15 4.90
CA HIS A 54 -9.03 -2.95 5.89
C HIS A 54 -10.01 -1.84 5.48
N GLN A 55 -9.49 -0.74 4.95
CA GLN A 55 -10.30 0.41 4.58
C GLN A 55 -9.71 1.13 3.36
N VAL A 56 -10.60 1.70 2.56
CA VAL A 56 -10.25 2.67 1.53
C VAL A 56 -10.96 3.96 1.87
N THR A 57 -10.21 5.06 1.94
CA THR A 57 -10.75 6.40 2.11
C THR A 57 -10.24 7.31 1.01
N SER A 58 -10.73 8.54 0.96
CA SER A 58 -10.26 9.58 0.05
C SER A 58 -9.71 10.74 0.86
N GLY A 59 -8.59 11.29 0.42
CA GLY A 59 -7.97 12.47 1.03
C GLY A 59 -7.54 13.47 -0.03
N GLN A 60 -7.33 14.72 0.38
CA GLN A 60 -6.79 15.74 -0.52
C GLN A 60 -5.27 15.63 -0.60
N ALA A 61 -4.72 15.74 -1.81
CA ALA A 61 -3.31 15.99 -2.03
C ALA A 61 -3.12 17.42 -2.54
N SER A 62 -2.00 18.05 -2.20
CA SER A 62 -1.76 19.49 -2.41
C SER A 62 -1.81 19.93 -3.88
N TRP A 63 -1.65 19.02 -4.83
CA TRP A 63 -1.52 19.30 -6.26
C TRP A 63 -2.62 18.65 -7.12
N THR A 64 -3.61 17.99 -6.49
CA THR A 64 -4.70 17.33 -7.20
C THR A 64 -6.03 18.02 -6.91
N ILE A 65 -6.80 18.33 -7.96
CA ILE A 65 -8.16 18.89 -7.81
C ILE A 65 -9.12 17.86 -7.21
N LYS A 66 -8.95 16.58 -7.57
CA LYS A 66 -9.78 15.48 -7.09
C LYS A 66 -9.12 14.80 -5.90
N PRO A 67 -9.90 14.40 -4.88
CA PRO A 67 -9.38 13.56 -3.79
C PRO A 67 -8.72 12.29 -4.32
N VAL A 68 -7.61 11.93 -3.70
CA VAL A 68 -6.85 10.73 -4.01
C VAL A 68 -7.27 9.60 -3.10
N ARG A 69 -7.16 8.36 -3.58
CA ARG A 69 -7.47 7.19 -2.78
C ARG A 69 -6.34 6.90 -1.79
N ILE A 70 -6.74 6.61 -0.56
CA ILE A 70 -5.86 6.20 0.52
C ILE A 70 -6.30 4.81 0.96
N TYR A 71 -5.34 3.90 0.99
CA TYR A 71 -5.51 2.49 1.29
C TYR A 71 -4.91 2.20 2.66
N ILE A 72 -5.74 1.68 3.56
CA ILE A 72 -5.36 1.35 4.93
C ILE A 72 -5.35 -0.17 5.06
N TYR A 73 -4.17 -0.70 5.36
CA TYR A 73 -3.93 -2.11 5.57
C TYR A 73 -3.69 -2.37 7.05
N LYS A 74 -4.24 -3.47 7.56
CA LYS A 74 -3.95 -3.99 8.90
C LYS A 74 -3.11 -5.25 8.77
N ARG A 75 -2.21 -5.46 9.73
CA ARG A 75 -1.45 -6.69 9.81
C ARG A 75 -2.38 -7.86 10.14
N VAL A 76 -2.17 -8.99 9.47
CA VAL A 76 -2.82 -10.28 9.79
C VAL A 76 -2.18 -10.90 11.02
#